data_AF-A0A8T9Q5W1-F1
#
_entry.id   AF-A0A8T9Q5W1-F1
#
_cell.length_a   1.000
_cell.length_b   1.000
_cell.length_c   1.000
_cell.angle_alpha   90.00
_cell.angle_beta   90.00
_cell.angle_gamma   90.00
#
_symmetry.space_group_name_H-M   'P 1'
#
loop_
_entity.id
_entity.type
_entity.pdbx_description
1 polymer ?
#
loop_
_entity_poly.entity_id
_entity_poly.type
_entity_poly.pdbx_seq_one_letter_code
_entity_poly.pdbx_strand_id
1 'polypeptide(L)'
;MFTPDPHSYARPAQVQVRHLLLDLEVNFSTRTLRGMATWQLTNHTGATELWLDARTLTIEAVRLDGPDGPVTDFELGPATPCLVSRSA
;
A
#
# COMPACT_ATOMS: atom_id res chain seq x y z
N MET A 1 -1.39 -15.74 18.08
CA MET A 1 -2.71 -15.31 17.56
C MET A 1 -2.54 -13.89 17.07
N PHE A 2 -2.90 -13.59 15.80
CA PHE A 2 -2.88 -12.22 15.29
C PHE A 2 -4.17 -11.54 15.76
N THR A 3 -4.05 -10.50 16.59
CA THR A 3 -5.18 -9.64 16.94
C THR A 3 -5.32 -8.59 15.83
N PRO A 4 -6.48 -8.47 15.17
CA PRO A 4 -6.71 -7.39 14.20
C PRO A 4 -6.54 -6.03 14.87
N ASP A 5 -5.79 -5.14 14.21
CA ASP A 5 -5.65 -3.76 14.66
C ASP A 5 -6.92 -2.98 14.23
N PRO A 6 -7.70 -2.43 15.17
CA PRO A 6 -8.91 -1.66 14.83
C PRO A 6 -8.61 -0.39 14.02
N HIS A 7 -7.35 0.05 13.95
CA HIS A 7 -6.92 1.24 13.23
C HIS A 7 -6.34 0.97 11.83
N SER A 8 -6.28 -0.30 11.43
CA SER A 8 -5.70 -0.73 10.16
C SER A 8 -6.71 -1.56 9.37
N TYR A 9 -6.77 -1.32 8.06
CA TYR A 9 -7.50 -2.20 7.14
C TYR A 9 -6.61 -3.33 6.58
N ALA A 10 -5.30 -3.28 6.86
CA ALA A 10 -4.36 -4.28 6.36
C ALA A 10 -4.68 -5.67 6.91
N ARG A 11 -4.40 -6.69 6.09
CA ARG A 11 -4.64 -8.11 6.42
C ARG A 11 -3.32 -8.88 6.50
N PRO A 12 -2.43 -8.59 7.47
CA PRO A 12 -1.10 -9.21 7.55
C PRO A 12 -1.12 -10.72 7.77
N ALA A 13 -2.24 -11.26 8.27
CA ALA A 13 -2.44 -12.71 8.39
C ALA A 13 -2.62 -13.40 7.02
N GLN A 14 -3.02 -12.67 5.97
CA GLN A 14 -3.16 -13.17 4.60
C GLN A 14 -1.90 -12.88 3.78
N VAL A 15 -1.52 -11.60 3.68
CA VAL A 15 -0.32 -11.15 2.97
C VAL A 15 0.49 -10.25 3.89
N GLN A 16 1.71 -10.67 4.21
CA GLN A 16 2.60 -9.97 5.11
C GLN A 16 3.66 -9.18 4.33
N VAL A 17 3.81 -7.89 4.65
CA VAL A 17 4.94 -7.09 4.19
C VAL A 17 6.21 -7.49 4.95
N ARG A 18 7.29 -7.77 4.21
CA ARG A 18 8.63 -8.08 4.75
C ARG A 18 9.58 -6.90 4.67
N HIS A 19 9.49 -6.13 3.60
CA HIS A 19 10.35 -4.99 3.35
C HIS A 19 9.60 -3.94 2.53
N LEU A 20 10.00 -2.68 2.72
CA LEU A 20 9.53 -1.53 1.96
C LEU A 20 10.76 -0.75 1.51
N LEU A 21 10.92 -0.63 0.20
CA LEU A 21 11.85 0.29 -0.43
C LEU A 21 11.09 1.56 -0.82
N LEU A 22 11.65 2.72 -0.48
CA LEU A 22 11.13 4.02 -0.86
C LEU A 22 12.16 4.75 -1.72
N ASP A 23 11.80 5.03 -2.96
CA ASP A 23 12.55 5.90 -3.86
C ASP A 23 11.74 7.19 -4.05
N LEU A 24 12.11 8.25 -3.32
CA LEU A 24 11.30 9.45 -3.17
C LEU A 24 12.11 10.70 -3.45
N GLU A 25 11.53 11.60 -4.24
CA GLU A 25 11.94 12.98 -4.39
C GLU A 25 11.19 13.86 -3.38
N VAL A 26 11.94 14.79 -2.77
CA VAL A 26 11.40 15.75 -1.80
C VAL A 26 11.18 17.12 -2.48
N ASN A 27 9.94 17.59 -2.50
CA ASN A 27 9.62 18.93 -2.96
C ASN A 27 9.19 19.83 -1.80
N PHE A 28 10.05 20.80 -1.45
CA PHE A 28 9.81 21.72 -0.34
C PHE A 28 8.83 22.86 -0.67
N SER A 29 8.67 23.24 -1.94
CA SER A 29 7.77 24.32 -2.32
C SER A 29 6.31 23.87 -2.24
N THR A 30 6.02 22.65 -2.69
CA THR A 30 4.70 22.02 -2.61
C THR A 30 4.49 21.25 -1.31
N ARG A 31 5.56 20.99 -0.54
CA ARG A 31 5.56 20.15 0.67
C ARG A 31 5.07 18.73 0.39
N THR A 32 5.56 18.14 -0.69
CA THR A 32 5.16 16.79 -1.13
C THR A 32 6.36 15.87 -1.29
N LEU A 33 6.16 14.59 -0.97
CA LEU A 33 7.02 13.49 -1.38
C LEU A 33 6.41 12.84 -2.62
N ARG A 34 7.21 12.60 -3.66
CA ARG A 34 6.76 11.91 -4.88
C ARG A 34 7.76 10.84 -5.26
N GLY A 35 7.28 9.68 -5.66
CA GLY A 35 8.14 8.61 -6.14
C GLY A 35 7.48 7.25 -6.01
N MET A 36 8.29 6.21 -5.83
CA MET A 36 7.87 4.81 -5.86
C MET A 36 8.06 4.14 -4.50
N ALA A 37 7.07 3.34 -4.12
CA ALA A 37 7.15 2.40 -3.02
C ALA A 37 7.14 0.97 -3.58
N THR A 38 8.11 0.15 -3.18
CA THR A 38 8.18 -1.27 -3.58
C THR A 38 8.15 -2.16 -2.35
N TRP A 39 7.14 -3.03 -2.28
CA TRP A 39 6.96 -3.97 -1.19
C TRP A 39 7.50 -5.35 -1.53
N GLN A 40 8.22 -5.96 -0.59
CA GLN A 40 8.45 -7.40 -0.60
C GLN A 40 7.41 -8.08 0.26
N LEU A 41 6.73 -9.09 -0.27
CA LEU A 41 5.54 -9.69 0.33
C LEU A 41 5.73 -11.19 0.58
N THR A 42 5.05 -11.71 1.58
CA THR A 42 4.80 -13.13 1.77
C THR A 42 3.30 -13.38 1.75
N ASN A 43 2.82 -14.15 0.78
CA ASN A 43 1.42 -14.54 0.67
C ASN A 43 1.20 -15.88 1.38
N HIS A 44 0.53 -15.85 2.54
CA HIS A 44 0.32 -17.03 3.38
C HIS A 44 -0.86 -17.89 2.94
N THR A 45 -1.87 -17.27 2.31
CA THR A 45 -3.15 -17.92 2.03
C THR A 45 -3.47 -18.05 0.55
N GLY A 46 -2.55 -17.65 -0.33
CA GLY A 46 -2.83 -17.54 -1.77
C GLY A 46 -3.86 -16.45 -2.09
N ALA A 47 -3.89 -15.37 -1.29
CA ALA A 47 -4.79 -14.25 -1.50
C ALA A 47 -4.55 -13.59 -2.87
N THR A 48 -5.62 -13.15 -3.51
CA THR A 48 -5.59 -12.47 -4.81
C THR A 48 -5.58 -10.94 -4.69
N GLU A 49 -5.72 -10.43 -3.46
CA GLU A 49 -5.75 -9.00 -3.16
C GLU A 49 -4.72 -8.67 -2.08
N LEU A 50 -4.15 -7.46 -2.16
CA LEU A 50 -3.27 -6.90 -1.13
C LEU A 50 -3.95 -5.67 -0.53
N TRP A 51 -4.19 -5.73 0.78
CA TRP A 51 -4.81 -4.63 1.50
C TRP A 51 -3.74 -3.79 2.20
N LEU A 52 -3.59 -2.54 1.76
CA LEU A 52 -2.69 -1.56 2.38
C LEU A 52 -3.48 -0.36 2.91
N ASP A 53 -2.88 0.27 3.90
CA ASP A 53 -3.35 1.52 4.47
C ASP A 53 -2.73 2.70 3.67
N ALA A 54 -3.56 3.48 2.97
CA ALA A 54 -3.18 4.73 2.30
C ALA A 54 -3.90 5.95 2.94
N ARG A 55 -3.22 7.07 3.25
CA ARG A 55 -3.90 8.31 3.71
C ARG A 55 -3.42 9.49 2.89
N THR A 56 -4.36 10.24 2.32
CA THR A 56 -4.06 11.46 1.53
C THR A 56 -2.96 11.19 0.48
N LEU A 57 -3.01 10.03 -0.17
CA LEU A 57 -2.09 9.63 -1.23
C LEU A 57 -2.76 9.77 -2.59
N THR A 58 -2.02 10.28 -3.56
CA THR A 58 -2.37 10.18 -4.97
C THR A 58 -1.60 9.01 -5.56
N ILE A 59 -2.32 7.97 -6.00
CA ILE A 59 -1.73 6.79 -6.62
C ILE A 59 -1.83 6.96 -8.14
N GLU A 60 -0.68 6.99 -8.81
CA GLU A 60 -0.61 7.12 -10.27
C GLU A 60 -0.79 5.76 -10.96
N ALA A 61 -0.18 4.70 -10.41
CA ALA A 61 -0.30 3.32 -10.89
C ALA A 61 0.18 2.33 -9.82
N VAL A 62 -0.25 1.07 -9.94
CA VAL A 62 0.28 -0.06 -9.17
C VAL A 62 0.82 -1.10 -10.15
N ARG A 63 1.97 -1.72 -9.83
CA ARG A 63 2.65 -2.69 -10.69
C ARG A 63 2.98 -3.96 -9.91
N LEU A 64 2.91 -5.10 -10.61
CA LEU A 64 3.35 -6.40 -10.08
C LEU A 64 4.82 -6.64 -10.44
N ASP A 65 5.53 -7.43 -9.64
CA ASP A 65 6.90 -7.88 -9.94
C ASP A 65 7.95 -6.77 -10.19
N GLY A 66 7.74 -5.60 -9.58
CA GLY A 66 8.70 -4.49 -9.57
C GLY A 66 8.38 -3.35 -10.55
N PRO A 67 9.31 -2.39 -10.73
CA PRO A 67 9.07 -1.15 -11.48
C PRO A 67 8.69 -1.35 -12.95
N ASP A 68 9.22 -2.41 -13.58
CA ASP A 68 9.02 -2.70 -15.00
C ASP A 68 7.93 -3.74 -15.27
N GLY A 69 7.29 -4.25 -14.22
CA GLY A 69 6.26 -5.26 -14.37
C GLY A 69 4.89 -4.70 -14.78
N PRO A 70 3.91 -5.59 -15.01
CA PRO A 70 2.62 -5.21 -15.55
C PRO A 70 1.85 -4.33 -14.55
N VAL A 71 1.11 -3.36 -15.09
CA VAL A 71 0.17 -2.56 -14.30
C VAL A 71 -0.99 -3.46 -13.87
N THR A 72 -1.43 -3.28 -12.64
CA THR A 72 -2.61 -3.95 -12.09
C THR A 72 -3.61 -2.91 -11.61
N ASP A 73 -4.87 -3.32 -11.52
CA ASP A 73 -5.93 -2.48 -11.01
C ASP A 73 -5.75 -2.27 -9.50
N PHE A 74 -6.23 -1.13 -9.02
CA PHE A 74 -6.31 -0.84 -7.60
C PHE A 74 -7.55 0.00 -7.30
N GLU A 75 -8.05 -0.08 -6.07
CA GLU A 75 -9.18 0.71 -5.59
C GLU A 75 -8.80 1.44 -4.29
N LEU A 76 -9.01 2.76 -4.26
CA LEU A 76 -8.97 3.54 -3.03
C LEU A 76 -10.36 3.60 -2.40
N GLY A 77 -10.51 2.95 -1.25
CA GLY A 77 -11.70 3.05 -0.41
C GLY A 77 -11.87 4.43 0.22
N PRO A 78 -13.03 4.69 0.84
CA PRO A 78 -13.40 6.00 1.32
C PRO A 78 -12.44 6.52 2.39
N ALA A 79 -12.15 7.83 2.33
CA ALA A 79 -11.41 8.52 3.38
C ALA A 79 -12.21 8.46 4.68
N THR A 80 -11.60 7.91 5.73
CA THR A 80 -12.25 7.76 7.04
C THR A 80 -11.52 8.64 8.07
N PRO A 81 -12.18 9.48 8.87
CA PRO A 81 -11.51 10.52 9.66
C PRO A 81 -10.46 10.02 10.66
N CYS A 82 -10.66 8.82 11.20
CA CYS A 82 -9.81 8.19 12.22
C CYS A 82 -9.03 6.98 11.71
N LEU A 83 -9.26 6.57 10.46
CA LEU A 83 -8.68 5.38 9.84
C LEU A 83 -8.00 5.75 8.54
N VAL A 84 -6.96 5.00 8.21
CA VAL A 84 -6.32 5.14 6.91
C VAL A 84 -7.30 4.67 5.80
N SER A 85 -7.31 5.26 4.61
CA SER A 85 -8.16 4.76 3.50
C SER A 85 -7.64 3.42 2.98
N ARG A 86 -8.56 2.50 2.66
CA ARG A 86 -8.27 1.20 2.03
C ARG A 86 -7.62 1.44 0.66
N SER A 87 -6.52 0.76 0.35
CA SER A 87 -6.14 0.48 -1.04
C SER A 87 -6.18 -1.02 -1.25
N ALA A 88 -7.02 -1.51 -2.16
CA ALA A 88 -7.14 -2.92 -2.54
C ALA A 88 -6.64 -3.14 -3.97
#